data_AF-A0A2V8C2R7-F1
#
_entry.id   AF-A0A2V8C2R7-F1
#
_cell.length_a   1.000
_cell.length_b   1.000
_cell.length_c   1.000
_cell.angle_alpha   90.00
_cell.angle_beta   90.00
_cell.angle_gamma   90.00
#
_symmetry.space_group_name_H-M   'P 1'
#
loop_
_entity.id
_entity.type
_entity.pdbx_description
1 polymer ?
#
loop_
_entity_poly.entity_id
_entity_poly.type
_entity_poly.pdbx_seq_one_letter_code
_entity_poly.pdbx_strand_id
1 'polypeptide(L)'
;MANQKVSLRDETPGSRSDALLARLKERDRARLRIYIGAAPGVGKTYSMLTDGHALRVRGLDVVVGFVETYSRADTDAQLKDLEVVPRRNVEYRGVTMEEMDVDAIIARKPQVAIVDELAHTNVPGSRHGKRYEDVADLLDAGIHVMTAVNIQHLETLNDAVARVTGVRVRETVPDTLLDRADEVINVDVTVEELRNRLRQGKIYRPEKVEQALGNFFRKGNLNTLRELALRAVADEVGEKAALIPERVMVCMSSNAIAPRVIRTGARIAGRLGARWYAVYVETPQEQPGRIKPDDSDALQQNIKLAENLGATVVKVHAMRPADGLIAFAQREGITHVIFGQSARSRWDLLWKGSTIDRFLTTVRDAAVQVVPLEEHA
;
A
#
# COMPACT_ATOMS: atom_id res chain seq x y z
N MET A 1 -9.99 4.45 -59.06
CA MET A 1 -9.91 5.63 -58.17
C MET A 1 -10.34 5.16 -56.79
N ALA A 2 -9.63 5.26 -55.68
CA ALA A 2 -8.29 5.73 -55.36
C ALA A 2 -7.74 4.80 -54.27
N ASN A 3 -6.44 4.50 -54.35
CA ASN A 3 -5.73 3.56 -53.48
C ASN A 3 -5.19 4.33 -52.25
N GLN A 4 -5.49 3.86 -51.04
CA GLN A 4 -5.04 4.48 -49.79
C GLN A 4 -3.63 3.97 -49.45
N LYS A 5 -2.60 4.75 -49.83
CA LYS A 5 -1.22 4.59 -49.34
C LYS A 5 -1.15 5.18 -47.93
N VAL A 6 -1.08 4.34 -46.90
CA VAL A 6 -0.59 4.74 -45.58
C VAL A 6 0.94 4.79 -45.65
N SER A 7 1.45 6.00 -45.42
CA SER A 7 2.86 6.37 -45.45
C SER A 7 3.64 5.70 -44.33
N LEU A 8 4.48 4.72 -44.68
CA LEU A 8 5.65 4.33 -43.89
C LEU A 8 6.65 5.50 -43.93
N ARG A 9 6.73 6.28 -42.85
CA ARG A 9 7.77 7.30 -42.64
C ARG A 9 8.54 6.99 -41.37
N ASP A 10 9.84 6.74 -41.57
CA ASP A 10 10.97 6.89 -40.65
C ASP A 10 10.80 6.41 -39.19
N GLU A 11 10.96 5.11 -38.99
CA GLU A 11 11.63 4.62 -37.77
C GLU A 11 13.13 4.50 -38.08
N THR A 12 13.94 5.35 -37.46
CA THR A 12 15.40 5.29 -37.55
C THR A 12 15.92 3.90 -37.15
N PRO A 13 16.94 3.33 -37.81
CA PRO A 13 17.47 1.98 -37.51
C PRO A 13 17.84 1.73 -36.05
N GLY A 14 18.17 2.78 -35.29
CA GLY A 14 18.42 2.72 -33.84
C GLY A 14 17.20 2.29 -33.01
N SER A 15 15.99 2.78 -33.30
CA SER A 15 14.82 2.52 -32.43
C SER A 15 14.34 1.06 -32.47
N ARG A 16 14.48 0.40 -33.63
CA ARG A 16 14.12 -1.01 -33.80
C ARG A 16 15.17 -1.95 -33.23
N SER A 17 16.46 -1.57 -33.31
CA SER A 17 17.56 -2.28 -32.65
C SER A 17 17.46 -2.14 -31.13
N ASP A 18 17.16 -0.94 -30.62
CA ASP A 18 16.99 -0.68 -29.20
C ASP A 18 15.74 -1.36 -28.64
N ALA A 19 14.62 -1.39 -29.37
CA ALA A 19 13.43 -2.13 -28.99
C ALA A 19 13.64 -3.66 -29.04
N LEU A 20 14.44 -4.15 -29.99
CA LEU A 20 14.82 -5.56 -30.05
C LEU A 20 15.78 -5.93 -28.92
N LEU A 21 16.78 -5.08 -28.64
CA LEU A 21 17.70 -5.23 -27.50
C LEU A 21 16.96 -5.15 -26.16
N ALA A 22 15.96 -4.28 -26.03
CA ALA A 22 15.09 -4.20 -24.85
C ALA A 22 14.26 -5.49 -24.70
N ARG A 23 13.66 -6.00 -25.77
CA ARG A 23 12.92 -7.28 -25.76
C ARG A 23 13.79 -8.50 -25.52
N LEU A 24 15.05 -8.48 -25.97
CA LEU A 24 16.02 -9.53 -25.68
C LEU A 24 16.48 -9.46 -24.22
N LYS A 25 16.77 -8.25 -23.71
CA LYS A 25 17.05 -8.01 -22.28
C LYS A 25 15.88 -8.42 -21.37
N GLU A 26 14.63 -8.24 -21.80
CA GLU A 26 13.43 -8.70 -21.09
C GLU A 26 13.28 -10.23 -21.07
N ARG A 27 13.80 -10.94 -22.08
CA ARG A 27 13.79 -12.42 -22.10
C ARG A 27 14.91 -13.03 -21.26
N ASP A 28 16.03 -12.32 -21.11
CA ASP A 28 17.21 -12.79 -20.36
C ASP A 28 17.24 -12.33 -18.90
N ARG A 29 16.32 -11.45 -18.47
CA ARG A 29 16.23 -11.05 -17.06
C ARG A 29 15.58 -12.17 -16.23
N ALA A 30 16.18 -12.45 -15.07
CA ALA A 30 15.55 -13.27 -14.05
C ALA A 30 14.17 -12.71 -13.68
N ARG A 31 13.28 -13.62 -13.27
CA ARG A 31 11.87 -13.30 -13.02
C ARG A 31 11.55 -13.51 -11.56
N LEU A 32 10.80 -12.58 -10.98
CA LEU A 32 10.32 -12.62 -9.61
C LEU A 32 8.83 -12.91 -9.60
N ARG A 33 8.44 -14.00 -8.92
CA ARG A 33 7.05 -14.34 -8.64
C ARG A 33 6.79 -14.22 -7.15
N ILE A 34 5.77 -13.45 -6.78
CA ILE A 34 5.42 -13.18 -5.37
C ILE A 34 4.04 -13.74 -5.04
N TYR A 35 3.97 -14.60 -4.03
CA TYR A 35 2.73 -15.07 -3.42
C TYR A 35 2.34 -14.14 -2.28
N ILE A 36 1.29 -13.35 -2.46
CA ILE A 36 0.76 -12.45 -1.44
C ILE A 36 -0.40 -13.14 -0.72
N GLY A 37 -0.52 -12.90 0.58
CA GLY A 37 -1.66 -13.36 1.37
C GLY A 37 -2.06 -12.38 2.45
N ALA A 38 -3.35 -12.38 2.79
CA ALA A 38 -3.91 -11.48 3.80
C ALA A 38 -3.35 -11.73 5.21
N ALA A 39 -2.97 -12.98 5.52
CA ALA A 39 -2.57 -13.39 6.87
C ALA A 39 -1.69 -14.66 6.87
N PRO A 40 -1.02 -14.96 8.00
CA PRO A 40 -0.37 -16.25 8.20
C PRO A 40 -1.39 -17.41 8.14
N GLY A 41 -1.03 -18.51 7.47
CA GLY A 41 -1.86 -19.72 7.40
C GLY A 41 -2.85 -19.79 6.23
N VAL A 42 -2.91 -18.77 5.37
CA VAL A 42 -3.72 -18.81 4.14
C VAL A 42 -3.23 -19.85 3.13
N GLY A 43 -1.95 -20.25 3.20
CA GLY A 43 -1.39 -21.33 2.38
C GLY A 43 -0.29 -20.91 1.39
N LYS A 44 0.25 -19.70 1.48
CA LYS A 44 1.28 -19.18 0.55
C LYS A 44 2.42 -20.16 0.27
N THR A 45 3.07 -20.66 1.33
CA THR A 45 4.18 -21.63 1.23
C THR A 45 3.76 -22.90 0.50
N TYR A 46 2.58 -23.43 0.81
CA TYR A 46 2.05 -24.64 0.17
C TYR A 46 1.76 -24.42 -1.31
N SER A 47 1.13 -23.29 -1.67
CA SER A 47 0.89 -22.92 -3.07
C SER A 47 2.21 -22.73 -3.83
N MET A 48 3.17 -22.03 -3.22
CA MET A 48 4.50 -21.79 -3.80
C MET A 48 5.27 -23.08 -4.07
N LEU A 49 5.27 -24.01 -3.11
CA LEU A 49 5.87 -25.34 -3.29
C LEU A 49 5.13 -26.19 -4.33
N THR A 50 3.80 -26.13 -4.37
CA THR A 50 2.98 -26.81 -5.38
C THR A 50 3.35 -26.36 -6.80
N ASP A 51 3.53 -25.06 -7.00
CA ASP A 51 3.97 -24.52 -8.29
C ASP A 51 5.44 -24.88 -8.58
N GLY A 52 6.29 -24.92 -7.55
CA GLY A 52 7.66 -25.43 -7.66
C GLY A 52 7.72 -26.85 -8.19
N HIS A 53 6.86 -27.74 -7.68
CA HIS A 53 6.68 -29.10 -8.20
C HIS A 53 6.22 -29.11 -9.66
N ALA A 54 5.25 -28.27 -10.01
CA ALA A 54 4.78 -28.17 -11.38
C ALA A 54 5.89 -27.73 -12.36
N LEU A 55 6.79 -26.82 -11.95
CA LEU A 55 7.96 -26.41 -12.73
C LEU A 55 8.97 -27.55 -12.86
N ARG A 56 9.26 -28.27 -11.77
CA ARG A 56 10.13 -29.45 -11.80
C ARG A 56 9.62 -30.54 -12.74
N VAL A 57 8.31 -30.83 -12.70
CA VAL A 57 7.66 -31.80 -13.63
C VAL A 57 7.79 -31.37 -15.09
N ARG A 58 7.84 -30.07 -15.37
CA ARG A 58 8.11 -29.52 -16.72
C ARG A 58 9.59 -29.56 -17.11
N GLY A 59 10.46 -30.11 -16.27
CA GLY A 59 11.89 -30.28 -16.52
C GLY A 59 12.75 -29.06 -16.17
N LEU A 60 12.22 -28.10 -15.40
CA LEU A 60 13.02 -26.98 -14.90
C LEU A 60 13.84 -27.40 -13.67
N ASP A 61 15.04 -26.86 -13.57
CA ASP A 61 15.92 -27.01 -12.40
C ASP A 61 15.46 -26.10 -11.26
N VAL A 62 14.79 -26.71 -10.26
CA VAL A 62 14.17 -26.01 -9.12
C VAL A 62 14.82 -26.44 -7.83
N VAL A 63 15.28 -25.47 -7.04
CA VAL A 63 15.79 -25.71 -5.68
C VAL A 63 15.01 -24.91 -4.63
N VAL A 64 14.93 -25.46 -3.44
CA VAL A 64 14.46 -24.76 -2.24
C VAL A 64 15.67 -24.11 -1.58
N GLY A 65 15.75 -22.79 -1.65
CA GLY A 65 16.79 -22.02 -0.96
C GLY A 65 16.45 -21.82 0.52
N PHE A 66 15.20 -21.44 0.80
CA PHE A 66 14.69 -21.34 2.16
C PHE A 66 13.18 -21.52 2.20
N VAL A 67 12.69 -22.41 3.05
CA VAL A 67 11.27 -22.54 3.38
C VAL A 67 11.14 -22.81 4.87
N GLU A 68 10.19 -22.14 5.53
CA GLU A 68 9.84 -22.43 6.92
C GLU A 68 8.50 -23.17 6.97
N THR A 69 8.54 -24.44 7.41
CA THR A 69 7.35 -25.29 7.41
C THR A 69 6.51 -25.12 8.67
N TYR A 70 7.06 -24.51 9.73
CA TYR A 70 6.37 -24.34 11.02
C TYR A 70 5.81 -25.67 11.58
N SER A 71 6.52 -26.78 11.32
CA SER A 71 6.11 -28.15 11.70
C SER A 71 4.78 -28.61 11.09
N ARG A 72 4.42 -28.09 9.92
CA ARG A 72 3.22 -28.51 9.18
C ARG A 72 3.54 -29.75 8.34
N ALA A 73 3.02 -30.89 8.75
CA ALA A 73 3.25 -32.19 8.10
C ALA A 73 3.00 -32.17 6.58
N ASP A 74 1.93 -31.51 6.13
CA ASP A 74 1.60 -31.41 4.69
C ASP A 74 2.64 -30.59 3.90
N THR A 75 3.24 -29.57 4.54
CA THR A 75 4.29 -28.74 3.92
C THR A 75 5.64 -29.45 3.97
N ASP A 76 5.95 -30.13 5.07
CA ASP A 76 7.14 -31.00 5.19
C ASP A 76 7.14 -32.10 4.13
N ALA A 77 5.96 -32.67 3.84
CA ALA A 77 5.81 -33.67 2.78
C ALA A 77 6.18 -33.11 1.40
N GLN A 78 5.82 -31.87 1.09
CA GLN A 78 6.14 -31.24 -0.18
C GLN A 78 7.63 -30.93 -0.36
N LEU A 79 8.41 -30.79 0.72
CA LEU A 79 9.84 -30.55 0.63
C LEU A 79 10.65 -31.79 0.21
N LYS A 80 10.17 -33.00 0.54
CA LYS A 80 10.91 -34.25 0.31
C LYS A 80 11.24 -34.50 -1.16
N ASP A 81 10.40 -33.99 -2.05
CA ASP A 81 10.47 -34.18 -3.49
C ASP A 81 11.09 -32.98 -4.22
N LEU A 82 11.73 -32.03 -3.51
CA LEU A 82 12.50 -30.92 -4.09
C LEU A 82 13.95 -30.97 -3.58
N GLU A 83 14.91 -30.53 -4.41
CA GLU A 83 16.29 -30.33 -3.96
C GLU A 83 16.30 -29.16 -2.96
N VAL A 84 16.80 -29.39 -1.74
CA VAL A 84 16.89 -28.35 -0.70
C VAL A 84 18.35 -27.99 -0.51
N VAL A 85 18.69 -26.71 -0.68
CA VAL A 85 20.04 -26.21 -0.38
C VAL A 85 20.20 -26.16 1.14
N PRO A 86 21.28 -26.74 1.71
CA PRO A 86 21.51 -26.70 3.15
C PRO A 86 21.54 -25.26 3.68
N ARG A 87 20.87 -25.03 4.81
CA ARG A 87 20.89 -23.74 5.50
C ARG A 87 22.27 -23.48 6.09
N ARG A 88 22.67 -22.21 6.13
CA ARG A 88 23.90 -21.76 6.78
C ARG A 88 23.66 -21.50 8.26
N ASN A 89 24.57 -21.97 9.11
CA ASN A 89 24.57 -21.63 10.53
C ASN A 89 25.25 -20.28 10.78
N VAL A 90 24.60 -19.41 11.54
CA VAL A 90 25.09 -18.09 11.95
C VAL A 90 25.04 -18.01 13.48
N GLU A 91 26.18 -17.74 14.11
CA GLU A 91 26.24 -17.52 15.55
C GLU A 91 25.98 -16.06 15.88
N TYR A 92 24.97 -15.80 16.70
CA TYR A 92 24.68 -14.45 17.17
C TYR A 92 24.30 -14.48 18.66
N ARG A 93 25.05 -13.71 19.47
CA ARG A 93 24.87 -13.61 20.94
C ARG A 93 24.86 -14.98 21.65
N GLY A 94 25.69 -15.92 21.19
CA GLY A 94 25.82 -17.26 21.77
C GLY A 94 24.68 -18.22 21.41
N VAL A 95 23.82 -17.86 20.45
CA VAL A 95 22.79 -18.75 19.87
C VAL A 95 23.13 -18.99 18.41
N THR A 96 23.13 -20.26 18.00
CA THR A 96 23.23 -20.64 16.59
C THR A 96 21.86 -20.56 15.95
N MET A 97 21.76 -19.80 14.86
CA MET A 97 20.55 -19.65 14.05
C MET A 97 20.82 -20.11 12.62
N GLU A 98 19.80 -20.60 11.95
CA GLU A 98 19.89 -21.03 10.55
C GLU A 98 19.40 -19.92 9.62
N GLU A 99 20.11 -19.69 8.53
CA GLU A 99 19.76 -18.74 7.48
C GLU A 99 19.91 -19.35 6.08
N MET A 100 19.31 -18.68 5.09
CA MET A 100 19.50 -19.04 3.68
C MET A 100 20.97 -18.90 3.27
N ASP A 101 21.51 -19.91 2.59
CA ASP A 101 22.87 -19.85 2.02
C ASP A 101 22.81 -19.31 0.58
N VAL A 102 22.81 -17.98 0.47
CA VAL A 102 22.74 -17.26 -0.82
C VAL A 102 23.89 -17.65 -1.74
N ASP A 103 25.11 -17.71 -1.20
CA ASP A 103 26.31 -18.01 -1.98
C ASP A 103 26.27 -19.46 -2.51
N ALA A 104 25.77 -20.41 -1.72
CA ALA A 104 25.58 -21.79 -2.17
C ALA A 104 24.53 -21.91 -3.27
N ILE A 105 23.40 -21.18 -3.17
CA ILE A 105 22.37 -21.15 -4.22
C ILE A 105 22.95 -20.57 -5.52
N ILE A 106 23.67 -19.44 -5.43
CA ILE A 106 24.31 -18.81 -6.60
C ILE A 106 25.37 -19.74 -7.21
N ALA A 107 26.16 -20.42 -6.40
CA ALA A 107 27.15 -21.39 -6.88
C ALA A 107 26.50 -22.58 -7.58
N ARG A 108 25.35 -23.04 -7.09
CA ARG A 108 24.55 -24.13 -7.68
C ARG A 108 23.88 -23.74 -9.01
N LYS A 109 23.64 -22.45 -9.24
CA LYS A 109 23.05 -21.89 -10.48
C LYS A 109 21.77 -22.61 -10.94
N PRO A 110 20.76 -22.78 -10.06
CA PRO A 110 19.47 -23.32 -10.47
C PRO A 110 18.77 -22.39 -11.46
N GLN A 111 17.79 -22.90 -12.20
CA GLN A 111 16.91 -22.03 -12.99
C GLN A 111 15.92 -21.29 -12.07
N VAL A 112 15.42 -21.96 -11.04
CA VAL A 112 14.43 -21.40 -10.10
C VAL A 112 14.83 -21.68 -8.65
N ALA A 113 14.79 -20.66 -7.80
CA ALA A 113 14.94 -20.76 -6.36
C ALA A 113 13.62 -20.41 -5.63
N ILE A 114 13.22 -21.25 -4.69
CA ILE A 114 12.09 -21.00 -3.79
C ILE A 114 12.61 -20.41 -2.48
N VAL A 115 12.12 -19.22 -2.12
CA VAL A 115 12.57 -18.44 -0.95
C VAL A 115 11.37 -17.88 -0.20
N ASP A 116 10.99 -18.51 0.92
CA ASP A 116 9.90 -18.06 1.78
C ASP A 116 10.30 -16.91 2.72
N GLU A 117 9.28 -16.26 3.29
CA GLU A 117 9.39 -15.16 4.26
C GLU A 117 10.18 -13.95 3.73
N LEU A 118 9.73 -13.36 2.61
CA LEU A 118 10.39 -12.21 1.98
C LEU A 118 10.68 -11.04 2.95
N ALA A 119 9.83 -10.87 3.97
CA ALA A 119 9.94 -9.81 4.97
C ALA A 119 10.97 -10.07 6.07
N HIS A 120 11.50 -11.29 6.15
CA HIS A 120 12.40 -11.72 7.22
C HIS A 120 13.60 -10.78 7.37
N THR A 121 13.94 -10.50 8.63
CA THR A 121 15.15 -9.77 9.01
C THR A 121 16.25 -10.78 9.29
N ASN A 122 17.27 -10.77 8.43
CA ASN A 122 18.35 -11.73 8.53
C ASN A 122 19.13 -11.55 9.84
N VAL A 123 19.67 -12.66 10.34
CA VAL A 123 20.52 -12.66 11.53
C VAL A 123 21.74 -11.72 11.34
N PRO A 124 22.10 -10.87 12.33
CA PRO A 124 23.29 -10.02 12.20
C PRO A 124 24.57 -10.84 11.96
N GLY A 125 25.35 -10.43 10.96
CA GLY A 125 26.48 -11.21 10.44
C GLY A 125 26.18 -11.96 9.15
N SER A 126 24.92 -12.00 8.72
CA SER A 126 24.51 -12.36 7.36
C SER A 126 24.98 -11.32 6.33
N ARG A 127 24.96 -11.72 5.06
CA ARG A 127 25.37 -10.89 3.91
C ARG A 127 24.58 -9.58 3.84
N HIS A 128 23.26 -9.69 3.94
CA HIS A 128 22.32 -8.57 3.95
C HIS A 128 21.49 -8.54 5.22
N GLY A 129 20.89 -7.39 5.54
CA GLY A 129 20.02 -7.24 6.70
C GLY A 129 18.61 -7.78 6.46
N LYS A 130 18.17 -7.88 5.22
CA LYS A 130 16.82 -8.30 4.85
C LYS A 130 16.83 -9.37 3.76
N ARG A 131 15.95 -10.36 3.89
CA ARG A 131 15.87 -11.48 2.93
C ARG A 131 15.50 -11.03 1.52
N TYR A 132 14.75 -9.93 1.37
CA TYR A 132 14.45 -9.39 0.05
C TYR A 132 15.70 -8.89 -0.70
N GLU A 133 16.77 -8.52 0.02
CA GLU A 133 18.05 -8.13 -0.58
C GLU A 133 18.78 -9.38 -1.08
N ASP A 134 18.72 -10.49 -0.32
CA ASP A 134 19.23 -11.79 -0.81
C ASP A 134 18.48 -12.25 -2.06
N VAL A 135 17.16 -12.08 -2.09
CA VAL A 135 16.34 -12.36 -3.29
C VAL A 135 16.78 -11.50 -4.47
N ALA A 136 17.13 -10.23 -4.25
CA ALA A 136 17.67 -9.37 -5.30
C ALA A 136 19.01 -9.91 -5.84
N ASP A 137 19.91 -10.37 -4.98
CA ASP A 137 21.18 -10.98 -5.39
C ASP A 137 20.96 -12.25 -6.24
N LEU A 138 19.97 -13.08 -5.90
CA LEU A 138 19.61 -14.26 -6.70
C LEU A 138 19.11 -13.86 -8.09
N LEU A 139 18.25 -12.85 -8.17
CA LEU A 139 17.74 -12.33 -9.45
C LEU A 139 18.87 -11.74 -10.29
N ASP A 140 19.79 -10.98 -9.68
CA ASP A 140 20.95 -10.38 -10.36
C ASP A 140 21.93 -11.45 -10.86
N ALA A 141 21.98 -12.62 -10.19
CA ALA A 141 22.71 -13.80 -10.65
C ALA A 141 22.01 -14.56 -11.79
N GLY A 142 20.84 -14.11 -12.25
CA GLY A 142 20.09 -14.74 -13.34
C GLY A 142 19.15 -15.87 -12.90
N ILE A 143 18.89 -16.02 -11.59
CA ILE A 143 18.06 -17.10 -11.03
C ILE A 143 16.62 -16.59 -10.86
N HIS A 144 15.63 -17.27 -11.43
CA HIS A 144 14.22 -16.93 -11.17
C HIS A 144 13.88 -17.21 -9.70
N VAL A 145 13.12 -16.32 -9.04
CA VAL A 145 12.77 -16.48 -7.63
C VAL A 145 11.26 -16.56 -7.45
N MET A 146 10.83 -17.56 -6.70
CA MET A 146 9.47 -17.67 -6.16
C MET A 146 9.52 -17.36 -4.67
N THR A 147 8.75 -16.39 -4.22
CA THR A 147 8.77 -15.93 -2.82
C THR A 147 7.38 -15.64 -2.28
N ALA A 148 7.23 -15.57 -0.96
CA ALA A 148 5.96 -15.32 -0.32
C ALA A 148 6.03 -14.22 0.76
N VAL A 149 4.96 -13.42 0.83
CA VAL A 149 4.84 -12.31 1.78
C VAL A 149 3.39 -12.13 2.24
N ASN A 150 3.19 -11.75 3.50
CA ASN A 150 1.86 -11.31 3.95
C ASN A 150 1.69 -9.81 3.69
N ILE A 151 0.48 -9.37 3.38
CA ILE A 151 0.18 -7.96 3.10
C ILE A 151 0.56 -7.01 4.24
N GLN A 152 0.54 -7.52 5.48
CA GLN A 152 0.92 -6.78 6.68
C GLN A 152 2.38 -6.30 6.70
N HIS A 153 3.25 -6.88 5.86
CA HIS A 153 4.66 -6.54 5.81
C HIS A 153 4.97 -5.47 4.76
N LEU A 154 4.01 -5.04 3.95
CA LEU A 154 4.24 -3.91 3.06
C LEU A 154 4.42 -2.63 3.87
N GLU A 155 5.46 -1.86 3.53
CA GLU A 155 5.84 -0.65 4.24
C GLU A 155 4.68 0.34 4.30
N THR A 156 4.04 0.63 3.15
CA THR A 156 2.95 1.63 3.09
C THR A 156 1.70 1.21 3.85
N LEU A 157 1.51 -0.08 4.12
CA LEU A 157 0.33 -0.62 4.79
C LEU A 157 0.49 -0.78 6.29
N ASN A 158 1.70 -0.58 6.83
CA ASN A 158 2.01 -0.85 8.23
C ASN A 158 1.06 -0.13 9.19
N ASP A 159 0.85 1.18 8.98
CA ASP A 159 -0.01 1.99 9.84
C ASP A 159 -1.48 1.58 9.74
N ALA A 160 -1.97 1.26 8.54
CA ALA A 160 -3.33 0.80 8.34
C ALA A 160 -3.58 -0.54 9.02
N VAL A 161 -2.62 -1.46 8.89
CA VAL A 161 -2.65 -2.76 9.55
C VAL A 161 -2.59 -2.60 11.08
N ALA A 162 -1.75 -1.70 11.59
CA ALA A 162 -1.65 -1.44 13.02
C ALA A 162 -2.95 -0.85 13.59
N ARG A 163 -3.62 0.06 12.87
CA ARG A 163 -4.94 0.59 13.27
C ARG A 163 -6.01 -0.50 13.36
N VAL A 164 -6.00 -1.45 12.43
CA VAL A 164 -7.00 -2.52 12.36
C VAL A 164 -6.71 -3.62 13.39
N THR A 165 -5.45 -4.07 13.47
CA THR A 165 -5.07 -5.25 14.25
C THR A 165 -4.62 -4.93 15.67
N GLY A 166 -4.23 -3.68 15.94
CA GLY A 166 -3.55 -3.27 17.17
C GLY A 166 -2.09 -3.74 17.25
N VAL A 167 -1.57 -4.42 16.23
CA VAL A 167 -0.22 -4.99 16.20
C VAL A 167 0.64 -4.18 15.23
N ARG A 168 1.76 -3.65 15.73
CA ARG A 168 2.79 -3.04 14.86
C ARG A 168 3.69 -4.13 14.30
N VAL A 169 3.81 -4.17 12.98
CA VAL A 169 4.70 -5.08 12.28
C VAL A 169 6.07 -4.44 12.20
N ARG A 170 7.10 -5.12 12.71
CA ARG A 170 8.49 -4.61 12.68
C ARG A 170 9.23 -4.98 11.41
N GLU A 171 8.89 -6.14 10.87
CA GLU A 171 9.53 -6.67 9.67
C GLU A 171 8.76 -6.20 8.45
N THR A 172 9.36 -5.32 7.67
CA THR A 172 8.72 -4.74 6.49
C THR A 172 9.49 -5.03 5.21
N VAL A 173 8.79 -4.85 4.09
CA VAL A 173 9.24 -4.99 2.71
C VAL A 173 8.83 -3.73 1.95
N PRO A 174 9.74 -3.08 1.21
CA PRO A 174 9.39 -1.98 0.33
C PRO A 174 8.38 -2.40 -0.74
N ASP A 175 7.33 -1.61 -0.93
CA ASP A 175 6.31 -1.83 -1.94
C ASP A 175 6.88 -1.91 -3.36
N THR A 176 8.02 -1.24 -3.63
CA THR A 176 8.73 -1.29 -4.92
C THR A 176 9.17 -2.70 -5.35
N LEU A 177 9.19 -3.68 -4.43
CA LEU A 177 9.46 -5.08 -4.80
C LEU A 177 8.25 -5.74 -5.45
N LEU A 178 7.03 -5.32 -5.11
CA LEU A 178 5.83 -5.75 -5.81
C LEU A 178 5.81 -5.18 -7.22
N ASP A 179 6.09 -3.88 -7.37
CA ASP A 179 6.17 -3.19 -8.68
C ASP A 179 7.22 -3.81 -9.62
N ARG A 180 8.22 -4.50 -9.05
CA ARG A 180 9.29 -5.18 -9.80
C ARG A 180 8.96 -6.63 -10.14
N ALA A 181 7.94 -7.21 -9.52
CA ALA A 181 7.57 -8.60 -9.71
C ALA A 181 6.99 -8.81 -11.12
N ASP A 182 7.41 -9.88 -11.78
CA ASP A 182 6.85 -10.25 -13.08
C ASP A 182 5.49 -10.95 -12.93
N GLU A 183 5.20 -11.49 -11.74
CA GLU A 183 3.93 -12.12 -11.41
C GLU A 183 3.60 -12.00 -9.92
N VAL A 184 2.39 -11.55 -9.60
CA VAL A 184 1.87 -11.48 -8.23
C VAL A 184 0.64 -12.39 -8.11
N ILE A 185 0.74 -13.39 -7.25
CA ILE A 185 -0.30 -14.39 -7.03
C ILE A 185 -0.97 -14.14 -5.68
N ASN A 186 -2.27 -13.83 -5.69
CA ASN A 186 -3.05 -13.74 -4.46
C ASN A 186 -3.42 -15.14 -3.94
N VAL A 187 -2.98 -15.48 -2.73
CA VAL A 187 -3.34 -16.70 -2.02
C VAL A 187 -4.35 -16.36 -0.93
N ASP A 188 -5.60 -16.70 -1.21
CA ASP A 188 -6.74 -16.33 -0.38
C ASP A 188 -7.52 -17.56 0.11
N VAL A 189 -8.07 -17.45 1.31
CA VAL A 189 -8.97 -18.42 1.94
C VAL A 189 -10.09 -17.68 2.64
N THR A 190 -11.20 -18.35 2.91
CA THR A 190 -12.28 -17.70 3.67
C THR A 190 -11.83 -17.41 5.10
N VAL A 191 -12.35 -16.33 5.69
CA VAL A 191 -12.04 -15.96 7.08
C VAL A 191 -12.41 -17.08 8.06
N GLU A 192 -13.52 -17.78 7.81
CA GLU A 192 -13.94 -18.91 8.64
C GLU A 192 -12.98 -20.09 8.50
N GLU A 193 -12.53 -20.41 7.28
CA GLU A 193 -11.53 -21.45 7.06
C GLU A 193 -10.21 -21.12 7.77
N LEU A 194 -9.72 -19.89 7.65
CA LEU A 194 -8.48 -19.47 8.30
C LEU A 194 -8.57 -19.59 9.83
N ARG A 195 -9.69 -19.16 10.41
CA ARG A 195 -9.95 -19.31 11.85
C ARG A 195 -10.06 -20.78 12.26
N ASN A 196 -10.65 -21.63 11.43
CA ASN A 196 -10.73 -23.06 11.69
C ASN A 196 -9.35 -23.73 11.62
N ARG A 197 -8.50 -23.37 10.66
CA ARG A 197 -7.10 -23.82 10.60
C ARG A 197 -6.34 -23.40 11.86
N LEU A 198 -6.56 -22.19 12.35
CA LEU A 198 -5.97 -21.72 13.61
C LEU A 198 -6.43 -22.55 14.81
N ARG A 199 -7.74 -22.81 14.95
CA ARG A 199 -8.31 -23.65 16.02
C ARG A 199 -7.80 -25.09 15.99
N GLN A 200 -7.52 -25.61 14.81
CA GLN A 200 -6.94 -26.95 14.62
C GLN A 200 -5.43 -27.00 14.93
N GLY A 201 -4.82 -25.88 15.37
CA GLY A 201 -3.38 -25.83 15.65
C GLY A 201 -2.49 -25.85 14.40
N LYS A 202 -3.06 -25.65 13.21
CA LYS A 202 -2.31 -25.69 11.93
C LYS A 202 -1.49 -24.43 11.65
N ILE A 203 -1.71 -23.36 12.43
CA ILE A 203 -1.08 -22.04 12.22
C ILE A 203 -0.20 -21.67 13.40
N TYR A 204 -0.71 -21.78 14.62
CA TYR A 204 0.03 -21.56 15.86
C TYR A 204 -0.13 -22.74 16.80
N ARG A 205 0.82 -22.85 17.74
CA ARG A 205 0.73 -23.82 18.83
C ARG A 205 -0.52 -23.56 19.70
N PRO A 206 -1.14 -24.60 20.28
CA PRO A 206 -2.42 -24.50 20.97
C PRO A 206 -2.48 -23.39 22.03
N GLU A 207 -1.37 -23.11 22.72
CA GLU A 207 -1.31 -22.15 23.82
C GLU A 207 -1.50 -20.70 23.33
N LYS A 208 -1.21 -20.42 22.06
CA LYS A 208 -1.34 -19.08 21.45
C LYS A 208 -2.63 -18.90 20.65
N VAL A 209 -3.44 -19.95 20.48
CA VAL A 209 -4.62 -19.93 19.61
C VAL A 209 -5.68 -18.94 20.10
N GLU A 210 -6.09 -19.03 21.37
CA GLU A 210 -7.14 -18.15 21.93
C GLU A 210 -6.72 -16.68 21.91
N GLN A 211 -5.47 -16.39 22.28
CA GLN A 211 -4.93 -15.03 22.20
C GLN A 211 -4.90 -14.50 20.77
N ALA A 212 -4.52 -15.33 19.80
CA ALA A 212 -4.49 -14.94 18.39
C ALA A 212 -5.91 -14.70 17.83
N LEU A 213 -6.88 -15.56 18.15
CA LEU A 213 -8.30 -15.39 17.80
C LEU A 213 -8.92 -14.13 18.42
N GLY A 214 -8.52 -13.83 19.65
CA GLY A 214 -8.93 -12.66 20.41
C GLY A 214 -8.30 -11.35 19.95
N ASN A 215 -7.27 -11.38 19.09
CA ASN A 215 -6.56 -10.18 18.62
C ASN A 215 -6.47 -10.15 17.08
N PHE A 216 -5.35 -10.58 16.50
CA PHE A 216 -5.08 -10.50 15.07
C PHE A 216 -6.12 -11.22 14.21
N PHE A 217 -6.58 -12.41 14.63
CA PHE A 217 -7.51 -13.27 13.87
C PHE A 217 -9.00 -12.98 14.15
N ARG A 218 -9.33 -11.78 14.63
CA ARG A 218 -10.73 -11.32 14.69
C ARG A 218 -11.32 -11.23 13.28
N LYS A 219 -12.60 -11.56 13.13
CA LYS A 219 -13.28 -11.58 11.83
C LYS A 219 -13.20 -10.24 11.10
N GLY A 220 -13.40 -9.12 11.82
CA GLY A 220 -13.27 -7.77 11.25
C GLY A 220 -11.87 -7.52 10.69
N ASN A 221 -10.83 -7.84 11.47
CA ASN A 221 -9.44 -7.64 11.07
C ASN A 221 -9.08 -8.46 9.82
N LEU A 222 -9.46 -9.73 9.78
CA LEU A 222 -9.19 -10.60 8.65
C LEU A 222 -9.93 -10.17 7.37
N ASN A 223 -11.15 -9.65 7.49
CA ASN A 223 -11.87 -9.07 6.35
C ASN A 223 -11.12 -7.85 5.79
N THR A 224 -10.67 -6.94 6.66
CA THR A 224 -9.92 -5.76 6.21
C THR A 224 -8.57 -6.12 5.60
N LEU A 225 -7.84 -7.06 6.20
CA LEU A 225 -6.57 -7.53 5.63
C LEU A 225 -6.77 -8.21 4.27
N ARG A 226 -7.86 -8.96 4.09
CA ARG A 226 -8.22 -9.56 2.80
C ARG A 226 -8.55 -8.49 1.75
N GLU A 227 -9.28 -7.45 2.13
CA GLU A 227 -9.56 -6.31 1.26
C GLU A 227 -8.27 -5.60 0.83
N LEU A 228 -7.35 -5.36 1.77
CA LEU A 228 -6.03 -4.77 1.48
C LEU A 228 -5.21 -5.66 0.54
N ALA A 229 -5.20 -6.98 0.75
CA ALA A 229 -4.48 -7.91 -0.11
C ALA A 229 -5.03 -7.93 -1.54
N LEU A 230 -6.37 -7.95 -1.69
CA LEU A 230 -7.02 -7.91 -3.00
C LEU A 230 -6.74 -6.59 -3.74
N ARG A 231 -6.73 -5.46 -3.04
CA ARG A 231 -6.38 -4.16 -3.63
C ARG A 231 -4.92 -4.09 -4.07
N ALA A 232 -3.99 -4.56 -3.24
CA ALA A 232 -2.58 -4.56 -3.60
C ALA A 232 -2.29 -5.33 -4.89
N VAL A 233 -3.02 -6.43 -5.12
CA VAL A 233 -2.90 -7.18 -6.37
C VAL A 233 -3.61 -6.48 -7.52
N ALA A 234 -4.73 -5.79 -7.29
CA ALA A 234 -5.40 -5.00 -8.32
C ALA A 234 -4.54 -3.81 -8.81
N ASP A 235 -3.85 -3.14 -7.88
CA ASP A 235 -2.99 -1.99 -8.16
C ASP A 235 -1.82 -2.36 -9.11
N GLU A 236 -1.30 -3.59 -9.00
CA GLU A 236 -0.25 -4.11 -9.89
C GLU A 236 -0.76 -4.37 -11.33
N VAL A 237 -2.02 -4.76 -11.51
CA VAL A 237 -2.59 -5.08 -12.85
C VAL A 237 -2.97 -3.80 -13.63
N GLY A 238 -2.60 -2.62 -13.14
CA GLY A 238 -2.77 -1.34 -13.84
C GLY A 238 -4.02 -0.56 -13.46
N GLU A 239 -4.84 -1.07 -12.54
CA GLU A 239 -5.82 -0.25 -11.83
C GLU A 239 -5.11 0.45 -10.68
N LYS A 240 -4.32 1.50 -10.94
CA LYS A 240 -3.71 2.33 -9.88
C LYS A 240 -4.80 3.02 -9.05
N ALA A 241 -5.50 2.27 -8.21
CA ALA A 241 -6.24 2.79 -7.09
C ALA A 241 -5.24 2.98 -5.94
N ALA A 242 -5.52 3.90 -5.03
CA ALA A 242 -4.77 3.91 -3.79
C ALA A 242 -5.22 2.69 -2.96
N LEU A 243 -4.25 1.90 -2.46
CA LEU A 243 -4.45 0.78 -1.52
C LEU A 243 -5.45 1.11 -0.40
N ILE A 244 -5.47 2.36 0.04
CA ILE A 244 -6.43 2.95 0.97
C ILE A 244 -7.17 4.08 0.23
N PRO A 245 -8.52 4.08 0.17
CA PRO A 245 -9.25 5.11 -0.55
C PRO A 245 -9.03 6.47 0.12
N GLU A 246 -8.29 7.32 -0.57
CA GLU A 246 -8.06 8.70 -0.18
C GLU A 246 -9.38 9.49 -0.20
N ARG A 247 -9.56 10.37 0.79
CA ARG A 247 -10.70 11.28 0.88
C ARG A 247 -10.20 12.69 1.13
N VAL A 248 -10.54 13.58 0.22
CA VAL A 248 -10.08 14.97 0.26
C VAL A 248 -11.19 15.86 0.82
N MET A 249 -10.87 16.67 1.83
CA MET A 249 -11.73 17.74 2.32
C MET A 249 -11.13 19.09 1.93
N VAL A 250 -11.94 19.93 1.32
CA VAL A 250 -11.61 21.32 1.03
C VAL A 250 -12.43 22.20 1.96
N CYS A 251 -11.74 22.97 2.81
CA CYS A 251 -12.39 23.88 3.74
C CYS A 251 -12.76 25.17 3.01
N MET A 252 -14.06 25.39 2.81
CA MET A 252 -14.60 26.58 2.18
C MET A 252 -14.87 27.67 3.22
N SER A 253 -14.42 28.89 2.91
CA SER A 253 -14.80 30.11 3.61
C SER A 253 -15.66 30.99 2.71
N SER A 254 -16.43 31.89 3.32
CA SER A 254 -17.24 32.93 2.68
C SER A 254 -16.42 34.05 2.00
N ASN A 255 -15.10 33.89 1.86
CA ASN A 255 -14.18 34.93 1.35
C ASN A 255 -13.76 34.72 -0.12
N ALA A 256 -13.15 35.76 -0.70
CA ALA A 256 -12.69 35.79 -2.10
C ALA A 256 -11.58 34.78 -2.47
N ILE A 257 -10.99 34.08 -1.50
CA ILE A 257 -9.83 33.18 -1.67
C ILE A 257 -10.29 31.78 -2.09
N ALA A 258 -11.54 31.45 -1.78
CA ALA A 258 -12.11 30.12 -1.95
C ALA A 258 -12.02 29.54 -3.39
N PRO A 259 -12.12 30.30 -4.51
CA PRO A 259 -12.01 29.70 -5.85
C PRO A 259 -10.67 29.01 -6.12
N ARG A 260 -9.55 29.58 -5.64
CA ARG A 260 -8.21 28.98 -5.81
C ARG A 260 -8.07 27.70 -5.01
N VAL A 261 -8.58 27.72 -3.78
CA VAL A 261 -8.56 26.59 -2.84
C VAL A 261 -9.39 25.43 -3.42
N ILE A 262 -10.58 25.73 -3.94
CA ILE A 262 -11.47 24.77 -4.60
C ILE A 262 -10.81 24.15 -5.84
N ARG A 263 -10.22 24.95 -6.74
CA ARG A 263 -9.51 24.42 -7.92
C ARG A 263 -8.30 23.57 -7.53
N THR A 264 -7.57 23.97 -6.50
CA THR A 264 -6.42 23.22 -5.98
C THR A 264 -6.88 21.87 -5.43
N GLY A 265 -7.97 21.85 -4.66
CA GLY A 265 -8.55 20.63 -4.13
C GLY A 265 -9.11 19.70 -5.18
N ALA A 266 -9.83 20.21 -6.19
CA ALA A 266 -10.28 19.42 -7.33
C ALA A 266 -9.10 18.74 -8.06
N ARG A 267 -8.00 19.49 -8.29
CA ARG A 267 -6.79 18.95 -8.92
C ARG A 267 -6.13 17.85 -8.09
N ILE A 268 -6.08 18.01 -6.78
CA ILE A 268 -5.49 17.01 -5.87
C ILE A 268 -6.38 15.77 -5.81
N ALA A 269 -7.69 15.93 -5.62
CA ALA A 269 -8.64 14.85 -5.62
C ALA A 269 -8.58 14.03 -6.92
N GLY A 270 -8.51 14.71 -8.08
CA GLY A 270 -8.37 14.05 -9.37
C GLY A 270 -7.07 13.25 -9.50
N ARG A 271 -5.95 13.74 -8.98
CA ARG A 271 -4.66 13.01 -8.98
C ARG A 271 -4.69 11.77 -8.07
N LEU A 272 -5.41 11.86 -6.95
CA LEU A 272 -5.53 10.77 -5.98
C LEU A 272 -6.63 9.76 -6.34
N GLY A 273 -7.43 10.01 -7.39
CA GLY A 273 -8.65 9.23 -7.65
C GLY A 273 -9.65 9.29 -6.48
N ALA A 274 -9.58 10.33 -5.66
CA ALA A 274 -10.26 10.44 -4.38
C ALA A 274 -11.65 11.05 -4.51
N ARG A 275 -12.59 10.57 -3.69
CA ARG A 275 -13.81 11.34 -3.41
C ARG A 275 -13.43 12.60 -2.64
N TRP A 276 -14.04 13.73 -3.00
CA TRP A 276 -13.75 14.98 -2.31
C TRP A 276 -14.97 15.78 -1.92
N TYR A 277 -14.84 16.45 -0.79
CA TYR A 277 -15.88 17.20 -0.12
C TYR A 277 -15.49 18.66 -0.07
N ALA A 278 -16.43 19.55 -0.38
CA ALA A 278 -16.26 20.98 -0.18
C ALA A 278 -17.10 21.37 1.04
N VAL A 279 -16.42 21.64 2.16
CA VAL A 279 -17.06 21.76 3.47
C VAL A 279 -17.09 23.22 3.89
N TYR A 280 -18.30 23.75 4.06
CA TYR A 280 -18.55 25.07 4.62
C TYR A 280 -19.09 24.92 6.05
N VAL A 281 -18.47 25.62 7.00
CA VAL A 281 -18.97 25.66 8.38
C VAL A 281 -19.75 26.94 8.61
N GLU A 282 -21.06 26.81 8.82
CA GLU A 282 -21.93 27.92 9.19
C GLU A 282 -21.79 28.22 10.69
N THR A 283 -21.29 29.42 11.00
CA THR A 283 -21.20 29.94 12.36
C THR A 283 -22.44 30.80 12.71
N PRO A 284 -22.74 31.06 14.00
CA PRO A 284 -23.86 31.91 14.39
C PRO A 284 -23.85 33.33 13.81
N GLN A 285 -22.68 33.84 13.40
CA GLN A 285 -22.49 35.14 12.77
C GLN A 285 -22.77 35.12 11.25
N GLU A 286 -22.76 33.94 10.63
CA GLU A 286 -22.95 33.73 9.20
C GLU A 286 -24.27 33.01 8.88
N GLN A 287 -25.21 33.02 9.84
CA GLN A 287 -26.56 32.50 9.63
C GLN A 287 -27.31 33.31 8.55
N PRO A 288 -28.29 32.70 7.87
CA PRO A 288 -29.16 33.40 6.92
C PRO A 288 -29.75 34.67 7.55
N GLY A 289 -29.54 35.82 6.91
CA GLY A 289 -29.97 37.14 7.41
C GLY A 289 -28.95 37.89 8.29
N ARG A 290 -27.82 37.27 8.64
CA ARG A 290 -26.71 37.90 9.39
C ARG A 290 -25.40 37.98 8.61
N ILE A 291 -25.22 37.10 7.62
CA ILE A 291 -24.10 37.16 6.68
C ILE A 291 -24.18 38.44 5.84
N LYS A 292 -23.03 39.04 5.54
CA LYS A 292 -22.98 40.20 4.64
C LYS A 292 -23.41 39.78 3.23
N PRO A 293 -24.12 40.64 2.47
CA PRO A 293 -24.55 40.31 1.11
C PRO A 293 -23.40 39.84 0.21
N ASP A 294 -22.28 40.58 0.20
CA ASP A 294 -21.10 40.24 -0.62
C ASP A 294 -20.50 38.86 -0.25
N ASP A 295 -20.46 38.53 1.03
CA ASP A 295 -19.96 37.24 1.54
C ASP A 295 -20.92 36.08 1.20
N SER A 296 -22.23 36.35 1.16
CA SER A 296 -23.26 35.39 0.73
C SER A 296 -23.15 35.09 -0.78
N ASP A 297 -22.99 36.12 -1.60
CA ASP A 297 -22.86 35.96 -3.05
C ASP A 297 -21.57 35.21 -3.40
N ALA A 298 -20.46 35.55 -2.74
CA ALA A 298 -19.20 34.83 -2.89
C ALA A 298 -19.36 33.35 -2.48
N LEU A 299 -20.01 33.06 -1.36
CA LEU A 299 -20.27 31.69 -0.91
C LEU A 299 -21.08 30.89 -1.94
N GLN A 300 -22.14 31.46 -2.51
CA GLN A 300 -22.94 30.79 -3.54
C GLN A 300 -22.12 30.48 -4.80
N GLN A 301 -21.28 31.42 -5.24
CA GLN A 301 -20.38 31.20 -6.38
C GLN A 301 -19.37 30.08 -6.10
N ASN A 302 -18.84 30.02 -4.88
CA ASN A 302 -17.91 28.98 -4.46
C ASN A 302 -18.57 27.59 -4.41
N ILE A 303 -19.80 27.49 -3.87
CA ILE A 303 -20.58 26.24 -3.88
C ILE A 303 -20.76 25.75 -5.32
N LYS A 304 -21.23 26.62 -6.21
CA LYS A 304 -21.44 26.28 -7.62
C LYS A 304 -20.15 25.84 -8.32
N LEU A 305 -19.03 26.50 -8.04
CA LEU A 305 -17.73 26.10 -8.57
C LEU A 305 -17.30 24.72 -8.08
N ALA A 306 -17.51 24.42 -6.79
CA ALA A 306 -17.17 23.13 -6.21
C ALA A 306 -18.01 22.00 -6.82
N GLU A 307 -19.32 22.20 -6.97
CA GLU A 307 -20.23 21.25 -7.63
C GLU A 307 -19.83 21.00 -9.08
N ASN A 308 -19.53 22.06 -9.84
CA ASN A 308 -19.08 21.93 -11.24
C ASN A 308 -17.76 21.16 -11.39
N LEU A 309 -16.92 21.17 -10.35
CA LEU A 309 -15.67 20.40 -10.29
C LEU A 309 -15.85 19.00 -9.66
N GLY A 310 -17.09 18.59 -9.40
CA GLY A 310 -17.44 17.25 -8.91
C GLY A 310 -17.30 17.07 -7.40
N ALA A 311 -17.29 18.15 -6.61
CA ALA A 311 -17.27 18.04 -5.15
C ALA A 311 -18.64 17.64 -4.59
N THR A 312 -18.64 16.87 -3.50
CA THR A 312 -19.82 16.79 -2.61
C THR A 312 -19.80 17.98 -1.67
N VAL A 313 -20.71 18.93 -1.85
CA VAL A 313 -20.79 20.11 -0.97
C VAL A 313 -21.49 19.75 0.33
N VAL A 314 -20.86 20.07 1.46
CA VAL A 314 -21.40 19.80 2.80
C VAL A 314 -21.43 21.07 3.62
N LYS A 315 -22.58 21.36 4.20
CA LYS A 315 -22.77 22.44 5.16
C LYS A 315 -22.82 21.87 6.58
N VAL A 316 -21.93 22.35 7.45
CA VAL A 316 -21.83 21.92 8.85
C VAL A 316 -22.18 23.10 9.74
N HIS A 317 -23.05 22.92 10.72
CA HIS A 317 -23.34 23.96 11.71
C HIS A 317 -22.45 23.76 12.93
N ALA A 318 -21.69 24.78 13.31
CA ALA A 318 -20.86 24.73 14.52
C ALA A 318 -20.63 26.11 15.11
N MET A 319 -20.43 26.16 16.44
CA MET A 319 -20.09 27.40 17.14
C MET A 319 -18.72 27.94 16.72
N ARG A 320 -17.79 27.05 16.35
CA ARG A 320 -16.45 27.37 15.86
C ARG A 320 -16.15 26.55 14.60
N PRO A 321 -15.54 27.14 13.55
CA PRO A 321 -15.18 26.43 12.33
C PRO A 321 -14.35 25.17 12.57
N ALA A 322 -13.33 25.25 13.43
CA ALA A 322 -12.46 24.12 13.75
C ALA A 322 -13.22 22.90 14.27
N ASP A 323 -14.19 23.10 15.17
CA ASP A 323 -14.94 21.99 15.77
C ASP A 323 -15.80 21.27 14.73
N GLY A 324 -16.44 22.03 13.84
CA GLY A 324 -17.23 21.46 12.73
C GLY A 324 -16.37 20.68 11.72
N LEU A 325 -15.20 21.23 11.35
CA LEU A 325 -14.28 20.59 10.42
C LEU A 325 -13.66 19.32 10.99
N ILE A 326 -13.26 19.31 12.27
CA ILE A 326 -12.71 18.13 12.95
C ILE A 326 -13.76 17.02 13.01
N ALA A 327 -14.98 17.34 13.44
CA ALA A 327 -16.06 16.36 13.56
C ALA A 327 -16.41 15.74 12.20
N PHE A 328 -16.45 16.55 11.14
CA PHE A 328 -16.64 16.06 9.78
C PHE A 328 -15.48 15.16 9.33
N ALA A 329 -14.24 15.61 9.53
CA ALA A 329 -13.05 14.89 9.10
C ALA A 329 -12.93 13.49 9.73
N GLN A 330 -13.22 13.38 11.02
CA GLN A 330 -13.20 12.10 11.74
C GLN A 330 -14.33 11.17 11.28
N ARG A 331 -15.54 11.71 11.07
CA ARG A 331 -16.71 10.91 10.67
C ARG A 331 -16.55 10.32 9.28
N GLU A 332 -16.08 11.13 8.32
CA GLU A 332 -15.91 10.68 6.94
C GLU A 332 -14.56 9.99 6.69
N GLY A 333 -13.66 9.96 7.69
CA GLY A 333 -12.32 9.39 7.54
C GLY A 333 -11.51 10.11 6.47
N ILE A 334 -11.43 11.45 6.59
CA ILE A 334 -10.69 12.32 5.69
C ILE A 334 -9.19 12.11 5.88
N THR A 335 -8.48 11.94 4.76
CA THR A 335 -7.03 11.67 4.73
C THR A 335 -6.23 12.86 4.21
N HIS A 336 -6.87 13.76 3.46
CA HIS A 336 -6.25 14.96 2.90
C HIS A 336 -7.15 16.18 3.16
N VAL A 337 -6.59 17.24 3.73
CA VAL A 337 -7.34 18.45 4.08
C VAL A 337 -6.67 19.67 3.49
N ILE A 338 -7.46 20.52 2.84
CA ILE A 338 -6.98 21.69 2.15
C ILE A 338 -7.62 22.93 2.76
N PHE A 339 -6.78 23.81 3.28
CA PHE A 339 -7.17 25.12 3.82
C PHE A 339 -6.70 26.23 2.89
N GLY A 340 -7.47 27.32 2.79
CA GLY A 340 -6.96 28.59 2.30
C GLY A 340 -6.23 29.34 3.41
N GLN A 341 -5.12 30.01 3.08
CA GLN A 341 -4.51 30.98 3.96
C GLN A 341 -5.51 32.12 4.19
N SER A 342 -5.91 32.38 5.44
CA SER A 342 -6.88 33.43 5.74
C SER A 342 -6.26 34.82 5.57
N ALA A 343 -7.00 35.77 4.99
CA ALA A 343 -6.61 37.19 4.93
C ALA A 343 -6.69 37.93 6.28
N ARG A 344 -6.99 37.25 7.39
CA ARG A 344 -7.04 37.88 8.72
C ARG A 344 -5.63 38.01 9.29
N SER A 345 -5.33 39.22 9.77
CA SER A 345 -4.04 39.67 10.29
C SER A 345 -3.40 38.66 11.24
N ARG A 346 -2.08 38.51 11.15
CA ARG A 346 -1.23 37.63 11.99
C ARG A 346 -1.43 37.83 13.50
N TRP A 347 -2.04 38.94 13.92
CA TRP A 347 -2.41 39.26 15.30
C TRP A 347 -3.67 38.53 15.80
N ASP A 348 -4.64 38.23 14.92
CA ASP A 348 -5.85 37.47 15.26
C ASP A 348 -5.56 35.95 15.40
N LEU A 349 -4.47 35.48 14.78
CA LEU A 349 -3.95 34.11 14.93
C LEU A 349 -3.44 33.83 16.35
N LEU A 350 -2.85 34.84 17.01
CA LEU A 350 -2.25 34.71 18.34
C LEU A 350 -3.28 34.65 19.47
N TRP A 351 -4.50 35.16 19.27
CA TRP A 351 -5.52 35.28 20.33
C TRP A 351 -6.67 34.25 20.23
N LYS A 352 -6.81 33.52 19.11
CA LYS A 352 -7.90 32.53 18.93
C LYS A 352 -7.48 31.08 18.67
N GLY A 353 -6.18 30.79 18.55
CA GLY A 353 -5.69 29.47 18.18
C GLY A 353 -6.09 29.13 16.75
N SER A 354 -5.13 28.94 15.84
CA SER A 354 -5.50 28.78 14.44
C SER A 354 -6.37 27.53 14.26
N THR A 355 -7.42 27.64 13.44
CA THR A 355 -8.29 26.49 13.10
C THR A 355 -7.45 25.31 12.59
N ILE A 356 -6.33 25.63 11.94
CA ILE A 356 -5.33 24.68 11.44
C ILE A 356 -4.58 24.00 12.59
N ASP A 357 -4.06 24.74 13.59
CA ASP A 357 -3.32 24.15 14.72
C ASP A 357 -4.20 23.21 15.54
N ARG A 358 -5.46 23.60 15.77
CA ARG A 358 -6.43 22.76 16.48
C ARG A 358 -6.84 21.53 15.67
N PHE A 359 -6.93 21.68 14.34
CA PHE A 359 -7.17 20.57 13.44
C PHE A 359 -5.99 19.58 13.43
N LEU A 360 -4.76 20.08 13.26
CA LEU A 360 -3.52 19.28 13.27
C LEU A 360 -3.29 18.54 14.58
N THR A 361 -3.64 19.13 15.71
CA THR A 361 -3.50 18.48 17.02
C THR A 361 -4.52 17.35 17.23
N THR A 362 -5.66 17.40 16.55
CA THR A 362 -6.80 16.49 16.78
C THR A 362 -6.97 15.43 15.68
N VAL A 363 -6.64 15.75 14.42
CA VAL A 363 -6.71 14.87 13.26
C VAL A 363 -5.29 14.56 12.79
N ARG A 364 -4.64 13.60 13.45
CA ARG A 364 -3.21 13.31 13.27
C ARG A 364 -2.88 12.56 11.99
N ASP A 365 -3.86 11.87 11.41
CA ASP A 365 -3.65 10.98 10.26
C ASP A 365 -4.01 11.64 8.92
N ALA A 366 -4.34 12.94 8.93
CA ALA A 366 -4.68 13.68 7.72
C ALA A 366 -3.52 14.59 7.27
N ALA A 367 -3.14 14.49 6.00
CA ALA A 367 -2.22 15.43 5.37
C ALA A 367 -2.90 16.80 5.26
N VAL A 368 -2.26 17.86 5.76
CA VAL A 368 -2.79 19.22 5.71
C VAL A 368 -2.02 20.05 4.70
N GLN A 369 -2.73 20.62 3.73
CA GLN A 369 -2.18 21.55 2.74
C GLN A 369 -2.81 22.93 2.90
N VAL A 370 -1.96 23.96 2.97
CA VAL A 370 -2.39 25.36 3.02
C VAL A 370 -2.10 26.01 1.68
N VAL A 371 -3.13 26.56 1.04
CA VAL A 371 -3.03 27.30 -0.22
C VAL A 371 -2.76 28.77 0.09
N PRO A 372 -1.63 29.35 -0.33
CA PRO A 372 -1.27 30.71 0.03
C PRO A 372 -2.10 31.78 -0.67
N LEU A 373 -2.17 32.95 -0.02
CA LEU A 373 -2.62 34.20 -0.62
C LEU A 373 -1.54 34.74 -1.55
N GLU A 374 -1.86 35.05 -2.80
CA GLU A 374 -0.99 35.92 -3.60
C GLU A 374 -1.20 37.36 -3.12
N GLU A 375 -0.12 37.99 -2.63
CA GLU A 375 -0.09 39.45 -2.55
C GLU A 375 -0.11 39.96 -3.99
N HIS A 376 -1.20 40.61 -4.38
CA HIS A 376 -1.16 41.47 -5.56
C HIS A 376 -0.18 42.61 -5.25
N ALA A 377 0.97 42.59 -5.93
CA ALA A 377 1.88 43.72 -6.03
C ALA A 377 1.22 44.87 -6.81
#